data_AF-A0A6M1NRJ0-F1
#
_entry.id   AF-A0A6M1NRJ0-F1
#
_cell.length_a   1.000
_cell.length_b   1.000
_cell.length_c   1.000
_cell.angle_alpha   90.00
_cell.angle_beta   90.00
_cell.angle_gamma   90.00
#
_symmetry.space_group_name_H-M   'P 1'
#
loop_
_entity.id
_entity.type
_entity.pdbx_description
1 polymer ?
#
loop_
_entity_poly.entity_id
_entity_poly.type
_entity_poly.pdbx_seq_one_letter_code
_entity_poly.pdbx_strand_id
1 'polypeptide(L)'
;MKSNWLIATFLILCFSTYGQSSFQKSSVIIMDKIEVDAPFEMPDILIPNFRNLPKYNILDFGAEPNDKEKNSRAIEEAINRATAKGGTVIIPPGEWLTKKIHLKSNVNLHLSQGATLLFSEDPQDYLPAVFSSWEGLECYNYSPLIYAFGLKNVAISGKGTIKAQLDIWKKWFPRPKPHMESIKNLYNWAQDEIPVEKRIMVNDTANLRPQFIQFNRCENVLIEDIKIRNSPFWTVHLYLSKDIVVRNIDIYAHGHNNDGIDPEMSQNVLIENCVFDQGDDAIAIKSGRNPEGWRLQTPSKNIVIRNCTMKDGHQLLAIGSELSGGIENILVDNCVAGSGAKLMHLLFIKTNERMGGYVKNIYFKNIIAQDVQDGILGIDTDVLYQWRTLVSTRIKKTTLIENIFLENIQAKKGKFVTKINGNPELPAQNVVLKNVYLENSTQERIQNKHVSNFIYN
;
A
#
# COMPACT_ATOMS: atom_id res chain seq x y z
N MET A 1 66.24 -63.46 -8.87
CA MET A 1 64.91 -63.49 -9.50
C MET A 1 63.86 -63.81 -8.45
N LYS A 2 62.87 -62.91 -8.34
CA LYS A 2 61.54 -63.06 -7.72
C LYS A 2 61.46 -63.19 -6.19
N SER A 3 61.19 -62.03 -5.58
CA SER A 3 60.48 -61.82 -4.34
C SER A 3 59.04 -62.36 -4.41
N ASN A 4 58.45 -62.67 -3.26
CA ASN A 4 57.02 -62.44 -3.02
C ASN A 4 56.78 -62.15 -1.53
N TRP A 5 56.13 -61.01 -1.31
CA TRP A 5 55.87 -60.36 -0.04
C TRP A 5 54.60 -60.92 0.62
N LEU A 6 54.62 -61.04 1.95
CA LEU A 6 53.43 -61.16 2.78
C LEU A 6 52.67 -59.82 2.80
N ILE A 7 51.38 -59.86 2.47
CA ILE A 7 50.45 -58.75 2.66
C ILE A 7 49.85 -58.89 4.06
N ALA A 8 50.18 -57.97 4.96
CA ALA A 8 49.50 -57.78 6.23
C ALA A 8 48.42 -56.70 6.08
N THR A 9 47.16 -57.06 6.29
CA THR A 9 46.02 -56.15 6.23
C THR A 9 45.87 -55.43 7.57
N PHE A 10 46.12 -54.12 7.61
CA PHE A 10 45.81 -53.26 8.76
C PHE A 10 44.34 -52.85 8.72
N LEU A 11 43.58 -53.25 9.75
CA LEU A 11 42.22 -52.77 10.01
C LEU A 11 42.29 -51.45 10.79
N ILE A 12 41.96 -50.33 10.13
CA ILE A 12 41.78 -49.03 10.76
C ILE A 12 40.35 -48.94 11.31
N LEU A 13 40.22 -48.90 12.63
CA LEU A 13 38.96 -48.60 13.33
C LEU A 13 38.70 -47.09 13.29
N CYS A 14 37.83 -46.65 12.39
CA CYS A 14 37.27 -45.30 12.43
C CYS A 14 36.19 -45.23 13.52
N PHE A 15 36.48 -44.51 14.61
CA PHE A 15 35.45 -44.09 15.57
C PHE A 15 34.60 -42.99 14.92
N SER A 16 33.36 -43.33 14.56
CA SER A 16 32.33 -42.35 14.20
C SER A 16 31.79 -41.72 15.48
N THR A 17 32.13 -40.45 15.71
CA THR A 17 31.44 -39.63 16.70
C THR A 17 30.03 -39.33 16.17
N TYR A 18 29.04 -40.01 16.72
CA TYR A 18 27.64 -39.63 16.55
C TYR A 18 27.43 -38.29 17.25
N GLY A 19 27.59 -37.19 16.50
CA GLY A 19 27.09 -35.89 16.89
C GLY A 19 25.57 -35.97 16.96
N GLN A 20 25.00 -35.82 18.16
CA GLN A 20 23.57 -35.53 18.31
C GLN A 20 23.28 -34.21 17.60
N SER A 21 22.78 -34.27 16.36
CA SER A 21 22.11 -33.12 15.77
C SER A 21 20.82 -32.92 16.57
N SER A 22 20.82 -31.92 17.45
CA SER A 22 19.55 -31.43 17.98
C SER A 22 18.78 -30.88 16.78
N PHE A 23 17.73 -31.59 16.34
CA PHE A 23 16.71 -31.03 15.48
C PHE A 23 16.10 -29.86 16.23
N GLN A 24 16.62 -28.66 15.99
CA GLN A 24 16.10 -27.44 16.55
C GLN A 24 14.74 -27.24 15.90
N LYS A 25 13.65 -27.58 16.62
CA LYS A 25 12.27 -27.31 16.19
C LYS A 25 12.22 -25.86 15.70
N SER A 26 11.93 -25.66 14.42
CA SER A 26 11.59 -24.33 13.90
C SER A 26 10.44 -23.79 14.74
N SER A 27 10.62 -22.65 15.39
CA SER A 27 9.53 -21.98 16.08
C SER A 27 8.42 -21.69 15.07
N VAL A 28 7.26 -22.31 15.29
CA VAL A 28 6.07 -22.06 14.48
C VAL A 28 5.50 -20.73 14.95
N ILE A 29 5.38 -19.76 14.04
CA ILE A 29 4.65 -18.52 14.32
C ILE A 29 3.18 -18.87 14.52
N ILE A 30 2.65 -18.51 15.68
CA ILE A 30 1.23 -18.62 15.96
C ILE A 30 0.52 -17.52 15.18
N MET A 31 -0.61 -17.86 14.57
CA MET A 31 -1.45 -16.91 13.85
C MET A 31 -2.64 -16.54 14.73
N ASP A 32 -2.82 -15.24 14.99
CA ASP A 32 -4.03 -14.73 15.60
C ASP A 32 -5.08 -14.54 14.48
N LYS A 33 -6.34 -14.85 14.80
CA LYS A 33 -7.49 -14.77 13.89
C LYS A 33 -8.26 -13.48 14.17
N ILE A 34 -8.54 -12.69 13.14
CA ILE A 34 -9.35 -11.47 13.23
C ILE A 34 -10.62 -11.66 12.42
N GLU A 35 -11.76 -11.66 13.13
CA GLU A 35 -13.09 -11.68 12.53
C GLU A 35 -13.56 -10.24 12.29
N VAL A 36 -14.13 -9.98 11.11
CA VAL A 36 -14.53 -8.64 10.70
C VAL A 36 -15.94 -8.68 10.13
N ASP A 37 -16.86 -8.01 10.82
CA ASP A 37 -18.23 -7.86 10.35
C ASP A 37 -18.30 -6.93 9.14
N ALA A 38 -19.00 -7.37 8.08
CA ALA A 38 -19.23 -6.61 6.87
C ALA A 38 -20.59 -6.99 6.22
N PRO A 39 -21.18 -6.14 5.37
CA PRO A 39 -22.40 -6.45 4.61
C PRO A 39 -22.16 -7.42 3.44
N PHE A 40 -20.99 -8.06 3.39
CA PHE A 40 -20.55 -9.04 2.40
C PHE A 40 -19.75 -10.13 3.11
N GLU A 41 -19.52 -11.26 2.45
CA GLU A 41 -18.67 -12.32 2.99
C GLU A 41 -17.25 -11.80 3.18
N MET A 42 -16.81 -11.75 4.44
CA MET A 42 -15.48 -11.32 4.84
C MET A 42 -14.76 -12.52 5.44
N PRO A 43 -13.75 -13.09 4.75
CA PRO A 43 -12.94 -14.15 5.32
C PRO A 43 -12.22 -13.68 6.58
N ASP A 44 -11.95 -14.64 7.46
CA ASP A 44 -11.13 -14.41 8.63
C ASP A 44 -9.73 -13.96 8.23
N ILE A 45 -9.26 -12.86 8.81
CA ILE A 45 -7.91 -12.35 8.53
C ILE A 45 -6.92 -12.97 9.52
N LEU A 46 -5.85 -13.58 9.01
CA LEU A 46 -4.79 -14.14 9.83
C LEU A 46 -3.65 -13.12 10.00
N ILE A 47 -3.22 -12.89 11.25
CA ILE A 47 -2.07 -12.04 11.56
C ILE A 47 -0.99 -12.81 12.33
N PRO A 48 0.30 -12.58 12.05
CA PRO A 48 1.39 -13.25 12.74
C PRO A 48 1.57 -12.71 14.17
N ASN A 49 1.64 -13.61 15.16
CA ASN A 49 1.87 -13.27 16.56
C ASN A 49 3.34 -13.43 16.95
N PHE A 50 4.01 -12.30 17.16
CA PHE A 50 5.44 -12.22 17.48
C PHE A 50 5.77 -12.16 18.97
N ARG A 51 4.77 -12.14 19.86
CA ARG A 51 4.95 -11.81 21.30
C ARG A 51 5.98 -12.69 22.01
N ASN A 52 6.02 -13.98 21.65
CA ASN A 52 6.87 -14.99 22.29
C ASN A 52 8.08 -15.41 21.44
N LEU A 53 8.39 -14.67 20.37
CA LEU A 53 9.55 -14.96 19.52
C LEU A 53 10.82 -14.23 20.00
N PRO A 54 12.01 -14.71 19.60
CA PRO A 54 13.27 -14.03 19.89
C PRO A 54 13.28 -12.57 19.42
N LYS A 55 13.99 -11.74 20.18
CA LYS A 55 14.20 -10.31 19.89
C LYS A 55 15.65 -10.06 19.52
N TYR A 56 15.87 -9.24 18.50
CA TYR A 56 17.17 -8.92 17.95
C TYR A 56 17.33 -7.40 17.92
N ASN A 57 18.06 -6.84 18.87
CA ASN A 57 18.27 -5.40 18.94
C ASN A 57 19.40 -5.01 17.99
N ILE A 58 19.18 -4.00 17.14
CA ILE A 58 20.20 -3.55 16.16
C ILE A 58 21.52 -3.11 16.81
N LEU A 59 21.51 -2.72 18.10
CA LEU A 59 22.73 -2.43 18.86
C LEU A 59 23.64 -3.64 18.99
N ASP A 60 23.07 -4.84 19.10
CA ASP A 60 23.83 -6.10 19.19
C ASP A 60 24.53 -6.44 17.86
N PHE A 61 24.17 -5.74 16.78
CA PHE A 61 24.74 -5.87 15.43
C PHE A 61 25.55 -4.62 15.02
N GLY A 62 25.90 -3.75 15.99
CA GLY A 62 26.81 -2.63 15.78
C GLY A 62 26.15 -1.38 15.18
N ALA A 63 24.83 -1.21 15.32
CA ALA A 63 24.17 0.06 14.98
C ALA A 63 24.73 1.21 15.84
N GLU A 64 24.95 2.36 15.21
CA GLU A 64 25.49 3.56 15.85
C GLU A 64 24.71 4.80 15.39
N PRO A 65 24.32 5.70 16.31
CA PRO A 65 23.69 6.97 15.94
C PRO A 65 24.51 7.73 14.90
N ASN A 66 23.85 8.31 13.90
CA ASN A 66 24.46 9.07 12.79
C ASN A 66 25.33 8.28 11.79
N ASP A 67 25.55 6.97 11.97
CA ASP A 67 26.28 6.15 10.98
C ASP A 67 25.32 5.37 10.07
N LYS A 68 25.02 5.94 8.89
CA LYS A 68 24.09 5.35 7.91
C LYS A 68 24.49 3.93 7.50
N GLU A 69 25.77 3.67 7.31
CA GLU A 69 26.25 2.38 6.81
C GLU A 69 26.17 1.30 7.88
N LYS A 70 26.62 1.61 9.11
CA LYS A 70 26.53 0.68 10.24
C LYS A 70 25.08 0.35 10.57
N ASN A 71 24.20 1.35 10.60
CA ASN A 71 22.78 1.13 10.89
C ASN A 71 22.11 0.24 9.85
N SER A 72 22.38 0.49 8.56
CA SER A 72 21.81 -0.32 7.48
C SER A 72 22.27 -1.77 7.55
N ARG A 73 23.57 -2.00 7.80
CA ARG A 73 24.13 -3.34 7.99
C ARG A 73 23.55 -4.03 9.22
N ALA A 74 23.49 -3.33 10.36
CA ALA A 74 22.97 -3.87 11.61
C ALA A 74 21.51 -4.30 11.49
N ILE A 75 20.68 -3.51 10.81
CA ILE A 75 19.27 -3.85 10.53
C ILE A 75 19.19 -5.09 9.63
N GLU A 76 19.96 -5.14 8.53
CA GLU A 76 19.98 -6.29 7.63
C GLU A 76 20.42 -7.58 8.35
N GLU A 77 21.49 -7.52 9.15
CA GLU A 77 21.97 -8.64 9.95
C GLU A 77 20.95 -9.10 10.99
N ALA A 78 20.28 -8.17 11.67
CA ALA A 78 19.20 -8.49 12.61
C ALA A 78 18.02 -9.17 11.91
N ILE A 79 17.60 -8.70 10.73
CA ILE A 79 16.55 -9.32 9.90
C ILE A 79 16.97 -10.74 9.47
N ASN A 80 18.20 -10.90 9.00
CA ASN A 80 18.76 -12.19 8.61
C ASN A 80 18.76 -13.17 9.78
N ARG A 81 19.11 -12.70 10.98
CA ARG A 81 19.11 -13.51 12.19
C ARG A 81 17.70 -13.88 12.63
N ALA A 82 16.74 -12.94 12.55
CA ALA A 82 15.34 -13.16 12.90
C ALA A 82 14.67 -14.20 11.99
N THR A 83 14.92 -14.14 10.68
CA THR A 83 14.25 -14.99 9.68
C THR A 83 14.43 -16.49 9.96
N ALA A 84 15.59 -16.90 10.47
CA ALA A 84 15.91 -18.32 10.68
C ALA A 84 14.97 -19.04 11.66
N LYS A 85 14.36 -18.31 12.61
CA LYS A 85 13.45 -18.85 13.63
C LYS A 85 12.14 -18.06 13.74
N GLY A 86 11.97 -17.06 12.89
CA GLY A 86 11.06 -15.96 13.16
C GLY A 86 11.53 -15.09 14.33
N GLY A 87 11.20 -13.81 14.30
CA GLY A 87 11.61 -12.92 15.38
C GLY A 87 11.25 -11.47 15.18
N THR A 88 11.52 -10.70 16.24
CA THR A 88 11.31 -9.26 16.25
C THR A 88 12.65 -8.55 16.19
N VAL A 89 12.86 -7.75 15.15
CA VAL A 89 13.99 -6.82 15.05
C VAL A 89 13.61 -5.55 15.79
N ILE A 90 14.36 -5.20 16.83
CA ILE A 90 14.10 -4.06 17.69
C ILE A 90 14.91 -2.86 17.21
N ILE A 91 14.23 -1.78 16.84
CA ILE A 91 14.81 -0.45 16.71
C ILE A 91 14.62 0.25 18.07
N PRO A 92 15.68 0.45 18.87
CA PRO A 92 15.57 1.05 20.19
C PRO A 92 15.38 2.58 20.11
N PRO A 93 15.07 3.25 21.24
CA PRO A 93 14.97 4.70 21.27
C PRO A 93 16.23 5.40 20.73
N GLY A 94 16.05 6.47 19.97
CA GLY A 94 17.13 7.15 19.25
C GLY A 94 16.78 7.40 17.78
N GLU A 95 17.62 8.18 17.08
CA GLU A 95 17.49 8.41 15.64
C GLU A 95 18.51 7.55 14.86
N TRP A 96 18.01 6.77 13.91
CA TRP A 96 18.76 5.77 13.16
C TRP A 96 18.67 6.08 11.68
N LEU A 97 19.66 6.80 11.14
CA LEU A 97 19.77 7.04 9.70
C LEU A 97 20.08 5.73 8.98
N THR A 98 19.33 5.39 7.94
CA THR A 98 19.47 4.13 7.20
C THR A 98 19.13 4.28 5.72
N LYS A 99 19.49 3.27 4.95
CA LYS A 99 19.12 3.06 3.53
C LYS A 99 17.77 2.34 3.43
N LYS A 100 17.48 1.76 2.27
CA LYS A 100 16.37 0.82 2.10
C LYS A 100 16.43 -0.34 3.09
N ILE A 101 15.28 -0.88 3.46
CA ILE A 101 15.13 -2.10 4.24
C ILE A 101 14.35 -3.13 3.42
N HIS A 102 14.93 -4.30 3.22
CA HIS A 102 14.25 -5.46 2.64
C HIS A 102 13.87 -6.43 3.75
N LEU A 103 12.57 -6.56 3.99
CA LEU A 103 12.04 -7.49 4.99
C LEU A 103 12.19 -8.94 4.52
N LYS A 104 11.98 -9.88 5.44
CA LYS A 104 11.94 -11.32 5.18
C LYS A 104 10.74 -11.94 5.87
N SER A 105 10.31 -13.10 5.40
CA SER A 105 9.21 -13.84 6.01
C SER A 105 9.50 -14.10 7.49
N ASN A 106 8.45 -14.12 8.31
CA ASN A 106 8.54 -14.38 9.74
C ASN A 106 9.30 -13.29 10.52
N VAL A 107 9.31 -12.04 10.05
CA VAL A 107 10.00 -10.93 10.72
C VAL A 107 9.02 -9.83 11.10
N ASN A 108 9.16 -9.33 12.33
CA ASN A 108 8.54 -8.09 12.80
C ASN A 108 9.61 -7.01 12.96
N LEU A 109 9.53 -5.93 12.19
CA LEU A 109 10.33 -4.72 12.42
C LEU A 109 9.63 -3.84 13.46
N HIS A 110 10.13 -3.87 14.70
CA HIS A 110 9.50 -3.19 15.83
C HIS A 110 10.25 -1.92 16.23
N LEU A 111 9.57 -0.77 16.08
CA LEU A 111 10.08 0.53 16.48
C LEU A 111 9.65 0.85 17.92
N SER A 112 10.61 0.84 18.84
CA SER A 112 10.36 1.19 20.25
C SER A 112 9.85 2.63 20.37
N GLN A 113 9.11 2.91 21.45
CA GLN A 113 8.72 4.29 21.77
C GLN A 113 9.96 5.18 21.86
N GLY A 114 9.95 6.33 21.17
CA GLY A 114 11.10 7.23 21.08
C GLY A 114 12.15 6.85 20.04
N ALA A 115 11.95 5.77 19.29
CA ALA A 115 12.75 5.46 18.11
C ALA A 115 12.29 6.29 16.91
N THR A 116 13.24 6.80 16.14
CA THR A 116 13.04 7.36 14.80
C THR A 116 13.95 6.62 13.83
N LEU A 117 13.35 5.88 12.90
CA LEU A 117 14.08 5.29 11.77
C LEU A 117 14.02 6.29 10.60
N LEU A 118 15.15 6.93 10.31
CA LEU A 118 15.27 8.00 9.34
C LEU A 118 15.84 7.44 8.03
N PHE A 119 15.09 7.54 6.94
CA PHE A 119 15.51 7.06 5.62
C PHE A 119 16.24 8.17 4.85
N SER A 120 17.39 7.79 4.30
CA SER A 120 18.21 8.61 3.40
C SER A 120 17.43 9.12 2.19
N GLU A 121 17.82 10.24 1.64
CA GLU A 121 17.28 10.78 0.39
C GLU A 121 18.18 10.54 -0.84
N ASP A 122 19.31 9.86 -0.66
CA ASP A 122 20.21 9.51 -1.76
C ASP A 122 19.60 8.37 -2.60
N PRO A 123 19.26 8.59 -3.90
CA PRO A 123 18.68 7.56 -4.75
C PRO A 123 19.56 6.31 -4.91
N GLN A 124 20.90 6.42 -4.73
CA GLN A 124 21.81 5.28 -4.81
C GLN A 124 21.59 4.27 -3.67
N ASP A 125 21.11 4.72 -2.51
CA ASP A 125 20.76 3.86 -1.38
C ASP A 125 19.58 2.92 -1.68
N TYR A 126 18.85 3.18 -2.77
CA TYR A 126 17.67 2.44 -3.21
C TYR A 126 17.95 1.52 -4.41
N LEU A 127 19.22 1.36 -4.79
CA LEU A 127 19.69 0.46 -5.85
C LEU A 127 20.30 -0.84 -5.29
N PRO A 128 20.27 -1.97 -6.03
CA PRO A 128 19.75 -2.14 -7.38
C PRO A 128 18.21 -2.03 -7.45
N ALA A 129 17.71 -1.83 -8.68
CA ALA A 129 16.27 -1.76 -8.95
C ALA A 129 15.55 -3.05 -8.53
N VAL A 130 14.31 -2.92 -8.07
CA VAL A 130 13.44 -4.04 -7.66
C VAL A 130 12.13 -4.01 -8.45
N PHE A 131 11.49 -5.16 -8.52
CA PHE A 131 10.15 -5.33 -9.09
C PHE A 131 9.13 -4.52 -8.28
N SER A 132 8.44 -3.56 -8.88
CA SER A 132 7.44 -2.71 -8.21
C SER A 132 6.30 -2.37 -9.18
N SER A 133 5.31 -1.61 -8.71
CA SER A 133 4.25 -0.99 -9.50
C SER A 133 4.32 0.53 -9.32
N TRP A 134 4.25 1.31 -10.40
CA TRP A 134 4.27 2.78 -10.35
C TRP A 134 3.07 3.35 -11.11
N GLU A 135 2.20 4.11 -10.42
CA GLU A 135 0.88 4.57 -10.92
C GLU A 135 0.06 3.46 -11.62
N GLY A 136 0.11 2.24 -11.06
CA GLY A 136 -0.62 1.06 -11.53
C GLY A 136 0.03 0.29 -12.68
N LEU A 137 1.32 0.53 -12.97
CA LEU A 137 2.09 -0.17 -14.01
C LEU A 137 3.28 -0.92 -13.42
N GLU A 138 3.37 -2.25 -13.62
CA GLU A 138 4.52 -3.05 -13.16
C GLU A 138 5.81 -2.69 -13.92
N CYS A 139 6.91 -2.50 -13.18
CA CYS A 139 8.23 -2.15 -13.69
C CYS A 139 9.36 -2.54 -12.71
N TYR A 140 10.62 -2.37 -13.11
CA TYR A 140 11.75 -2.35 -12.19
C TYR A 140 12.15 -0.90 -11.91
N ASN A 141 12.10 -0.50 -10.64
CA ASN A 141 12.40 0.87 -10.21
C ASN A 141 13.27 0.87 -8.94
N TYR A 142 13.63 2.05 -8.43
CA TYR A 142 14.22 2.21 -7.10
C TYR A 142 13.42 1.42 -6.05
N SER A 143 14.13 0.78 -5.11
CA SER A 143 13.50 0.09 -3.99
C SER A 143 12.57 1.02 -3.22
N PRO A 144 11.36 0.57 -2.85
CA PRO A 144 10.64 1.15 -1.73
C PRO A 144 11.53 1.25 -0.49
N LEU A 145 11.29 2.25 0.36
CA LEU A 145 12.09 2.47 1.57
C LEU A 145 12.03 1.26 2.51
N ILE A 146 10.85 0.70 2.69
CA ILE A 146 10.64 -0.61 3.31
C ILE A 146 9.93 -1.50 2.30
N TYR A 147 10.58 -2.59 1.91
CA TYR A 147 10.14 -3.46 0.82
C TYR A 147 9.98 -4.91 1.27
N ALA A 148 8.89 -5.53 0.86
CA ALA A 148 8.58 -6.94 1.05
C ALA A 148 8.04 -7.53 -0.25
N PHE A 149 8.62 -8.63 -0.72
CA PHE A 149 8.22 -9.29 -1.98
C PHE A 149 8.02 -10.79 -1.78
N GLY A 150 6.82 -11.29 -2.02
CA GLY A 150 6.54 -12.73 -1.94
C GLY A 150 6.67 -13.31 -0.52
N LEU A 151 6.51 -12.48 0.51
CA LEU A 151 6.77 -12.87 1.90
C LEU A 151 5.49 -13.33 2.62
N LYS A 152 5.68 -14.12 3.69
CA LYS A 152 4.61 -14.51 4.60
C LYS A 152 4.94 -14.09 6.03
N ASN A 153 3.91 -13.75 6.82
CA ASN A 153 4.02 -13.49 8.25
C ASN A 153 5.00 -12.34 8.53
N VAL A 154 4.66 -11.14 8.07
CA VAL A 154 5.55 -9.97 8.16
C VAL A 154 4.83 -8.86 8.90
N ALA A 155 5.55 -8.19 9.81
CA ALA A 155 5.01 -7.07 10.56
C ALA A 155 5.93 -5.86 10.62
N ILE A 156 5.31 -4.68 10.73
CA ILE A 156 5.94 -3.44 11.19
C ILE A 156 5.13 -2.97 12.39
N SER A 157 5.74 -2.83 13.56
CA SER A 157 5.01 -2.55 14.80
C SER A 157 5.71 -1.57 15.73
N GLY A 158 5.03 -1.16 16.79
CA GLY A 158 5.60 -0.38 17.88
C GLY A 158 5.27 1.11 17.80
N LYS A 159 5.70 1.87 18.80
CA LYS A 159 5.28 3.28 19.00
C LYS A 159 6.30 4.31 18.50
N GLY A 160 7.30 3.86 17.76
CA GLY A 160 8.30 4.73 17.14
C GLY A 160 7.82 5.37 15.84
N THR A 161 8.73 6.08 15.18
CA THR A 161 8.47 6.82 13.94
C THR A 161 9.35 6.29 12.82
N ILE A 162 8.77 6.04 11.65
CA ILE A 162 9.50 5.96 10.39
C ILE A 162 9.40 7.29 9.66
N LYS A 163 10.52 7.80 9.15
CA LYS A 163 10.59 9.14 8.54
C LYS A 163 11.46 9.16 7.31
N ALA A 164 11.03 9.84 6.24
CA ALA A 164 11.85 10.07 5.05
C ALA A 164 12.46 11.49 5.05
N GLN A 165 13.75 11.59 4.71
CA GLN A 165 14.33 12.84 4.18
C GLN A 165 13.79 13.09 2.78
N LEU A 166 13.58 14.35 2.38
CA LEU A 166 12.81 14.71 1.18
C LEU A 166 13.46 15.73 0.24
N ASP A 167 14.57 16.34 0.59
CA ASP A 167 15.16 17.45 -0.18
C ASP A 167 15.59 17.01 -1.58
N ILE A 168 16.08 15.77 -1.76
CA ILE A 168 16.31 15.21 -3.10
C ILE A 168 15.00 14.82 -3.79
N TRP A 169 14.09 14.10 -3.10
CA TRP A 169 12.83 13.65 -3.70
C TRP A 169 11.92 14.79 -4.15
N LYS A 170 11.93 15.93 -3.44
CA LYS A 170 11.22 17.16 -3.82
C LYS A 170 11.66 17.69 -5.19
N LYS A 171 12.93 17.49 -5.57
CA LYS A 171 13.43 17.86 -6.91
C LYS A 171 12.79 17.01 -8.01
N TRP A 172 12.21 15.85 -7.67
CA TRP A 172 11.52 14.95 -8.59
C TRP A 172 9.98 15.10 -8.54
N PHE A 173 9.45 16.09 -7.82
CA PHE A 173 8.02 16.42 -7.86
C PHE A 173 7.60 17.07 -9.18
N PRO A 174 8.39 18.01 -9.76
CA PRO A 174 8.07 18.53 -11.08
C PRO A 174 8.10 17.43 -12.14
N ARG A 175 7.33 17.64 -13.21
CA ARG A 175 7.18 16.68 -14.30
C ARG A 175 7.79 17.23 -15.60
N PRO A 176 9.13 17.39 -15.68
CA PRO A 176 9.77 17.92 -16.88
C PRO A 176 9.63 16.93 -18.05
N LYS A 177 9.88 17.40 -19.27
CA LYS A 177 9.74 16.60 -20.49
C LYS A 177 10.45 15.23 -20.44
N PRO A 178 11.70 15.09 -19.96
CA PRO A 178 12.37 13.78 -19.90
C PRO A 178 11.67 12.76 -18.98
N HIS A 179 11.17 13.22 -17.84
CA HIS A 179 10.37 12.41 -16.92
C HIS A 179 9.05 11.98 -17.58
N MET A 180 8.38 12.92 -18.27
CA MET A 180 7.12 12.63 -18.97
C MET A 180 7.30 11.63 -20.12
N GLU A 181 8.40 11.72 -20.88
CA GLU A 181 8.74 10.70 -21.89
C GLU A 181 9.03 9.34 -21.26
N SER A 182 9.65 9.29 -20.07
CA SER A 182 9.86 8.03 -19.35
C SER A 182 8.55 7.38 -18.89
N ILE A 183 7.61 8.17 -18.36
CA ILE A 183 6.26 7.69 -17.99
C ILE A 183 5.50 7.19 -19.23
N LYS A 184 5.60 7.91 -20.34
CA LYS A 184 5.02 7.51 -21.62
C LYS A 184 5.62 6.20 -22.14
N ASN A 185 6.93 6.01 -22.02
CA ASN A 185 7.59 4.77 -22.41
C ASN A 185 7.11 3.61 -21.56
N LEU A 186 7.05 3.75 -20.23
CA LEU A 186 6.51 2.72 -19.35
C LEU A 186 5.07 2.34 -19.72
N TYR A 187 4.23 3.33 -19.96
CA TYR A 187 2.84 3.11 -20.39
C TYR A 187 2.79 2.33 -21.71
N ASN A 188 3.55 2.75 -22.73
CA ASN A 188 3.57 2.07 -24.02
C ASN A 188 4.14 0.65 -23.90
N TRP A 189 5.23 0.45 -23.16
CA TRP A 189 5.79 -0.89 -22.92
C TRP A 189 4.78 -1.81 -22.23
N ALA A 190 3.99 -1.31 -21.29
CA ALA A 190 2.92 -2.08 -20.68
C ALA A 190 1.85 -2.46 -21.73
N GLN A 191 1.41 -1.50 -22.55
CA GLN A 191 0.45 -1.72 -23.64
C GLN A 191 0.95 -2.68 -24.73
N ASP A 192 2.25 -2.68 -24.99
CA ASP A 192 2.93 -3.56 -25.95
C ASP A 192 3.31 -4.91 -25.33
N GLU A 193 2.87 -5.19 -24.09
CA GLU A 193 3.13 -6.42 -23.35
C GLU A 193 4.63 -6.76 -23.24
N ILE A 194 5.49 -5.74 -23.22
CA ILE A 194 6.92 -5.91 -22.98
C ILE A 194 7.10 -6.58 -21.62
N PRO A 195 7.91 -7.65 -21.49
CA PRO A 195 8.14 -8.31 -20.21
C PRO A 195 8.60 -7.34 -19.12
N VAL A 196 8.12 -7.51 -17.88
CA VAL A 196 8.32 -6.54 -16.79
C VAL A 196 9.81 -6.36 -16.47
N GLU A 197 10.61 -7.43 -16.57
CA GLU A 197 12.07 -7.41 -16.39
C GLU A 197 12.82 -6.53 -17.41
N LYS A 198 12.16 -6.13 -18.51
CA LYS A 198 12.71 -5.18 -19.49
C LYS A 198 12.25 -3.73 -19.26
N ARG A 199 11.31 -3.51 -18.34
CA ARG A 199 10.76 -2.18 -18.01
C ARG A 199 11.59 -1.51 -16.92
N ILE A 200 12.84 -1.17 -17.23
CA ILE A 200 13.79 -0.60 -16.27
C ILE A 200 13.61 0.93 -16.19
N MET A 201 13.18 1.41 -15.03
CA MET A 201 12.87 2.82 -14.77
C MET A 201 13.91 3.55 -13.92
N VAL A 202 15.00 2.86 -13.54
CA VAL A 202 16.18 3.51 -12.97
C VAL A 202 17.06 3.99 -14.11
N ASN A 203 17.06 5.29 -14.34
CA ASN A 203 17.95 5.99 -15.27
C ASN A 203 17.95 7.50 -14.98
N ASP A 204 18.83 8.24 -15.66
CA ASP A 204 19.10 9.67 -15.40
C ASP A 204 17.91 10.61 -15.65
N THR A 205 16.88 10.14 -16.35
CA THR A 205 15.76 10.98 -16.80
C THR A 205 14.42 10.59 -16.21
N ALA A 206 14.27 9.34 -15.80
CA ALA A 206 13.00 8.78 -15.34
C ALA A 206 12.58 9.38 -14.01
N ASN A 207 13.45 9.43 -13.00
CA ASN A 207 13.14 10.06 -11.71
C ASN A 207 11.79 9.60 -11.12
N LEU A 208 11.42 8.32 -11.32
CA LEU A 208 10.23 7.72 -10.73
C LEU A 208 10.48 7.50 -9.24
N ARG A 209 9.91 8.35 -8.39
CA ARG A 209 10.06 8.30 -6.93
C ARG A 209 9.59 6.93 -6.38
N PRO A 210 10.33 6.33 -5.43
CA PRO A 210 9.93 5.06 -4.80
C PRO A 210 8.80 5.27 -3.79
N GLN A 211 8.01 4.22 -3.55
CA GLN A 211 7.07 4.17 -2.42
C GLN A 211 7.81 4.24 -1.08
N PHE A 212 7.12 4.64 -0.01
CA PHE A 212 7.68 4.48 1.33
C PHE A 212 7.62 3.00 1.74
N ILE A 213 6.44 2.47 2.05
CA ILE A 213 6.25 1.05 2.38
C ILE A 213 5.58 0.37 1.19
N GLN A 214 6.13 -0.76 0.74
CA GLN A 214 5.45 -1.63 -0.21
C GLN A 214 5.50 -3.10 0.23
N PHE A 215 4.32 -3.67 0.44
CA PHE A 215 4.12 -5.11 0.54
C PHE A 215 3.61 -5.59 -0.82
N ASN A 216 4.44 -6.33 -1.55
CA ASN A 216 4.16 -6.84 -2.88
C ASN A 216 4.03 -8.36 -2.83
N ARG A 217 2.86 -8.91 -3.19
CA ARG A 217 2.59 -10.36 -3.18
C ARG A 217 2.83 -11.02 -1.82
N CYS A 218 2.46 -10.33 -0.74
CA CYS A 218 2.65 -10.79 0.62
C CYS A 218 1.35 -11.39 1.22
N GLU A 219 1.50 -12.22 2.24
CA GLU A 219 0.41 -12.89 2.95
C GLU A 219 0.61 -12.77 4.46
N ASN A 220 -0.46 -12.52 5.22
CA ASN A 220 -0.45 -12.32 6.67
C ASN A 220 0.42 -11.13 7.08
N VAL A 221 -0.03 -9.92 6.75
CA VAL A 221 0.69 -8.67 6.96
C VAL A 221 0.08 -7.88 8.12
N LEU A 222 0.92 -7.38 9.03
CA LEU A 222 0.50 -6.52 10.13
C LEU A 222 1.30 -5.21 10.14
N ILE A 223 0.62 -4.07 10.09
CA ILE A 223 1.22 -2.76 10.33
C ILE A 223 0.48 -2.13 11.51
N GLU A 224 1.16 -1.89 12.63
CA GLU A 224 0.47 -1.38 13.82
C GLU A 224 1.26 -0.37 14.65
N ASP A 225 0.52 0.56 15.28
CA ASP A 225 0.95 1.51 16.31
C ASP A 225 2.01 2.57 15.91
N ILE A 226 2.62 2.44 14.73
CA ILE A 226 3.72 3.30 14.28
C ILE A 226 3.25 4.67 13.80
N LYS A 227 4.19 5.61 13.81
CA LYS A 227 4.05 6.91 13.14
C LYS A 227 4.80 6.91 11.82
N ILE A 228 4.19 7.45 10.77
CA ILE A 228 4.82 7.65 9.46
C ILE A 228 4.93 9.14 9.18
N ARG A 229 6.13 9.62 8.84
CA ARG A 229 6.39 11.05 8.58
C ARG A 229 7.09 11.25 7.25
N ASN A 230 6.48 12.07 6.40
CA ASN A 230 6.88 12.30 5.02
C ASN A 230 6.78 11.04 4.16
N SER A 231 6.72 11.21 2.84
CA SER A 231 6.86 10.11 1.89
C SER A 231 7.38 10.62 0.54
N PRO A 232 8.31 9.93 -0.13
CA PRO A 232 8.73 10.30 -1.48
C PRO A 232 7.60 10.20 -2.51
N PHE A 233 6.67 9.24 -2.34
CA PHE A 233 5.54 8.94 -3.23
C PHE A 233 4.36 8.37 -2.41
N TRP A 234 3.66 7.33 -2.86
CA TRP A 234 2.66 6.61 -2.07
C TRP A 234 3.24 6.08 -0.75
N THR A 235 2.48 6.23 0.34
CA THR A 235 3.00 6.04 1.68
C THR A 235 2.94 4.57 2.11
N VAL A 236 1.77 3.93 2.05
CA VAL A 236 1.62 2.50 2.34
C VAL A 236 0.95 1.80 1.16
N HIS A 237 1.75 1.15 0.32
CA HIS A 237 1.27 0.46 -0.87
C HIS A 237 1.14 -1.05 -0.61
N LEU A 238 -0.10 -1.54 -0.56
CA LEU A 238 -0.43 -2.95 -0.38
C LEU A 238 -0.75 -3.52 -1.76
N TYR A 239 0.25 -4.10 -2.41
CA TYR A 239 0.16 -4.54 -3.80
C TYR A 239 0.06 -6.06 -3.91
N LEU A 240 -1.00 -6.56 -4.56
CA LEU A 240 -1.24 -7.99 -4.78
C LEU A 240 -1.10 -8.85 -3.51
N SER A 241 -1.42 -8.28 -2.36
CA SER A 241 -1.20 -8.91 -1.05
C SER A 241 -2.53 -9.30 -0.43
N LYS A 242 -2.52 -10.24 0.52
CA LYS A 242 -3.75 -10.70 1.18
C LYS A 242 -3.59 -10.94 2.67
N ASP A 243 -4.72 -10.91 3.35
CA ASP A 243 -4.84 -11.09 4.80
C ASP A 243 -3.98 -10.06 5.54
N ILE A 244 -4.49 -8.81 5.52
CA ILE A 244 -3.73 -7.63 5.93
C ILE A 244 -4.50 -6.88 7.01
N VAL A 245 -3.80 -6.54 8.10
CA VAL A 245 -4.29 -5.62 9.12
C VAL A 245 -3.36 -4.41 9.20
N VAL A 246 -3.94 -3.22 9.04
CA VAL A 246 -3.29 -1.94 9.32
C VAL A 246 -4.08 -1.25 10.43
N ARG A 247 -3.48 -1.03 11.59
CA ARG A 247 -4.21 -0.44 12.72
C ARG A 247 -3.42 0.52 13.58
N ASN A 248 -4.11 1.48 14.18
CA ASN A 248 -3.54 2.42 15.15
C ASN A 248 -2.34 3.23 14.62
N ILE A 249 -2.20 3.39 13.30
CA ILE A 249 -1.09 4.16 12.74
C ILE A 249 -1.45 5.63 12.56
N ASP A 250 -0.45 6.49 12.67
CA ASP A 250 -0.58 7.94 12.51
C ASP A 250 0.32 8.40 11.37
N ILE A 251 -0.29 8.76 10.24
CA ILE A 251 0.37 9.09 8.98
C ILE A 251 0.30 10.60 8.72
N TYR A 252 1.46 11.21 8.46
CA TYR A 252 1.55 12.59 8.01
C TYR A 252 2.50 12.71 6.80
N ALA A 253 2.00 13.17 5.66
CA ALA A 253 2.80 13.36 4.45
C ALA A 253 2.17 14.41 3.50
N HIS A 254 2.84 15.56 3.31
CA HIS A 254 2.37 16.70 2.51
C HIS A 254 3.31 17.03 1.33
N GLY A 255 3.68 16.01 0.57
CA GLY A 255 4.40 16.09 -0.71
C GLY A 255 3.49 15.81 -1.91
N HIS A 256 4.08 15.51 -3.07
CA HIS A 256 3.34 15.20 -4.29
C HIS A 256 3.00 13.69 -4.34
N ASN A 257 1.74 13.31 -4.61
CA ASN A 257 1.25 11.92 -4.57
C ASN A 257 1.45 11.24 -3.21
N ASN A 258 1.14 11.92 -2.12
CA ASN A 258 1.20 11.34 -0.78
C ASN A 258 -0.18 10.87 -0.36
N ASP A 259 -0.62 9.80 -1.01
CA ASP A 259 -1.76 9.01 -0.54
C ASP A 259 -1.36 8.32 0.79
N GLY A 260 -2.33 8.11 1.68
CA GLY A 260 -2.08 7.49 2.99
C GLY A 260 -1.87 5.98 2.88
N ILE A 261 -2.91 5.24 2.46
CA ILE A 261 -2.83 3.80 2.19
C ILE A 261 -3.45 3.50 0.82
N ASP A 262 -2.73 2.72 0.02
CA ASP A 262 -3.09 2.28 -1.33
C ASP A 262 -3.24 0.75 -1.39
N PRO A 263 -4.42 0.18 -1.07
CA PRO A 263 -4.72 -1.20 -1.42
C PRO A 263 -4.87 -1.32 -2.93
N GLU A 264 -3.92 -2.01 -3.58
CA GLU A 264 -3.91 -2.23 -5.01
C GLU A 264 -3.88 -3.73 -5.35
N MET A 265 -4.96 -4.23 -5.95
CA MET A 265 -5.17 -5.67 -6.21
C MET A 265 -5.04 -6.55 -4.96
N SER A 266 -5.29 -5.99 -3.77
CA SER A 266 -5.13 -6.68 -2.49
C SER A 266 -6.47 -7.15 -1.93
N GLN A 267 -6.44 -8.21 -1.14
CA GLN A 267 -7.66 -8.90 -0.68
C GLN A 267 -7.67 -9.18 0.82
N ASN A 268 -8.86 -9.13 1.44
CA ASN A 268 -9.05 -9.36 2.87
C ASN A 268 -8.21 -8.38 3.70
N VAL A 269 -8.60 -7.10 3.64
CA VAL A 269 -7.85 -6.00 4.26
C VAL A 269 -8.71 -5.33 5.33
N LEU A 270 -8.16 -5.19 6.53
CA LEU A 270 -8.72 -4.37 7.60
C LEU A 270 -7.83 -3.15 7.84
N ILE A 271 -8.40 -1.95 7.74
CA ILE A 271 -7.77 -0.69 8.11
C ILE A 271 -8.57 -0.09 9.26
N GLU A 272 -8.01 0.02 10.46
CA GLU A 272 -8.77 0.49 11.62
C GLU A 272 -8.02 1.42 12.58
N ASN A 273 -8.75 2.36 13.18
CA ASN A 273 -8.21 3.27 14.21
C ASN A 273 -7.00 4.10 13.71
N CYS A 274 -6.91 4.37 12.41
CA CYS A 274 -5.81 5.11 11.81
C CYS A 274 -6.10 6.62 11.77
N VAL A 275 -5.03 7.42 11.81
CA VAL A 275 -5.08 8.87 11.65
C VAL A 275 -4.36 9.26 10.36
N PHE A 276 -5.02 10.03 9.51
CA PHE A 276 -4.51 10.47 8.21
C PHE A 276 -4.39 11.99 8.15
N ASP A 277 -3.21 12.49 7.79
CA ASP A 277 -2.95 13.90 7.50
C ASP A 277 -2.13 13.98 6.19
N GLN A 278 -2.82 13.97 5.06
CA GLN A 278 -2.23 13.75 3.73
C GLN A 278 -2.29 14.99 2.84
N GLY A 279 -1.34 15.07 1.91
CA GLY A 279 -1.36 16.02 0.80
C GLY A 279 -2.17 15.54 -0.41
N ASP A 280 -2.61 14.28 -0.43
CA ASP A 280 -3.44 13.67 -1.47
C ASP A 280 -4.57 12.82 -0.83
N ASP A 281 -4.92 11.64 -1.35
CA ASP A 281 -6.06 10.85 -0.85
C ASP A 281 -5.72 10.18 0.51
N ALA A 282 -6.62 10.17 1.49
CA ALA A 282 -6.36 9.48 2.76
C ALA A 282 -6.22 7.97 2.56
N ILE A 283 -7.17 7.38 1.82
CA ILE A 283 -7.15 5.99 1.37
C ILE A 283 -7.54 5.97 -0.11
N ALA A 284 -6.72 5.33 -0.94
CA ALA A 284 -6.95 5.19 -2.38
C ALA A 284 -6.94 3.72 -2.80
N ILE A 285 -8.12 3.16 -3.05
CA ILE A 285 -8.25 1.77 -3.49
C ILE A 285 -8.07 1.70 -5.01
N LYS A 286 -7.16 0.84 -5.45
CA LYS A 286 -6.73 0.69 -6.84
C LYS A 286 -6.72 -0.78 -7.25
N SER A 287 -6.57 -1.06 -8.54
CA SER A 287 -6.40 -2.41 -9.06
C SER A 287 -5.73 -2.36 -10.45
N GLY A 288 -4.65 -1.59 -10.56
CA GLY A 288 -3.85 -1.47 -11.77
C GLY A 288 -4.42 -0.57 -12.86
N ARG A 289 -3.52 -0.14 -13.73
CA ARG A 289 -3.80 0.68 -14.92
C ARG A 289 -3.59 -0.17 -16.17
N ASN A 290 -4.51 -0.06 -17.12
CA ASN A 290 -4.44 -0.76 -18.41
C ASN A 290 -3.02 -0.89 -18.98
N PRO A 291 -2.64 -2.04 -19.57
CA PRO A 291 -3.37 -3.31 -19.57
C PRO A 291 -3.15 -4.14 -18.30
N GLU A 292 -2.39 -3.64 -17.33
CA GLU A 292 -1.92 -4.43 -16.18
C GLU A 292 -3.08 -5.02 -15.37
N GLY A 293 -4.11 -4.23 -15.05
CA GLY A 293 -5.28 -4.76 -14.37
C GLY A 293 -6.03 -5.84 -15.19
N TRP A 294 -6.03 -5.74 -16.52
CA TRP A 294 -6.65 -6.76 -17.38
C TRP A 294 -5.82 -8.04 -17.48
N ARG A 295 -4.50 -7.92 -17.45
CA ARG A 295 -3.54 -9.03 -17.53
C ARG A 295 -3.49 -9.79 -16.21
N LEU A 296 -3.44 -9.08 -15.09
CA LEU A 296 -3.30 -9.66 -13.75
C LEU A 296 -4.64 -10.16 -13.19
N GLN A 297 -5.79 -9.65 -13.68
CA GLN A 297 -7.14 -10.12 -13.35
C GLN A 297 -7.40 -10.28 -11.85
N THR A 298 -6.75 -9.45 -11.03
CA THR A 298 -6.85 -9.52 -9.57
C THR A 298 -7.52 -8.24 -9.07
N PRO A 299 -8.75 -8.31 -8.55
CA PRO A 299 -9.42 -7.15 -8.01
C PRO A 299 -8.88 -6.78 -6.63
N SER A 300 -9.04 -5.51 -6.25
CA SER A 300 -9.04 -5.13 -4.83
C SER A 300 -10.40 -5.49 -4.24
N LYS A 301 -10.40 -6.38 -3.24
CA LYS A 301 -11.63 -7.05 -2.79
C LYS A 301 -11.66 -7.29 -1.29
N ASN A 302 -12.85 -7.20 -0.69
CA ASN A 302 -13.08 -7.50 0.72
C ASN A 302 -12.21 -6.60 1.61
N ILE A 303 -12.50 -5.30 1.57
CA ILE A 303 -11.73 -4.29 2.30
C ILE A 303 -12.66 -3.58 3.26
N VAL A 304 -12.29 -3.58 4.55
CA VAL A 304 -13.03 -2.91 5.62
C VAL A 304 -12.15 -1.80 6.21
N ILE A 305 -12.69 -0.59 6.23
CA ILE A 305 -12.08 0.61 6.78
C ILE A 305 -12.99 1.10 7.91
N ARG A 306 -12.49 1.15 9.15
CA ARG A 306 -13.33 1.59 10.28
C ARG A 306 -12.63 2.42 11.34
N ASN A 307 -13.37 3.27 12.03
CA ASN A 307 -12.86 4.04 13.18
C ASN A 307 -11.67 4.96 12.82
N CYS A 308 -11.56 5.39 11.57
CA CYS A 308 -10.45 6.20 11.11
C CYS A 308 -10.77 7.70 11.21
N THR A 309 -9.74 8.52 11.42
CA THR A 309 -9.83 9.97 11.42
C THR A 309 -8.96 10.56 10.32
N MET A 310 -9.56 11.31 9.41
CA MET A 310 -8.84 12.11 8.43
C MET A 310 -8.82 13.58 8.89
N LYS A 311 -7.61 14.10 9.11
CA LYS A 311 -7.36 15.51 9.46
C LYS A 311 -7.29 16.39 8.21
N ASP A 312 -6.56 15.92 7.20
CA ASP A 312 -6.39 16.56 5.89
C ASP A 312 -6.19 15.47 4.81
N GLY A 313 -6.52 15.81 3.57
CA GLY A 313 -6.47 14.97 2.38
C GLY A 313 -7.47 15.41 1.32
N HIS A 314 -7.31 14.97 0.07
CA HIS A 314 -8.21 15.24 -1.04
C HIS A 314 -9.53 14.46 -0.92
N GLN A 315 -9.49 13.18 -0.57
CA GLN A 315 -10.68 12.38 -0.29
C GLN A 315 -10.50 11.56 0.99
N LEU A 316 -11.60 11.28 1.70
CA LEU A 316 -11.59 10.25 2.75
C LEU A 316 -11.41 8.86 2.13
N LEU A 317 -12.16 8.55 1.07
CA LEU A 317 -11.94 7.38 0.24
C LEU A 317 -11.96 7.77 -1.24
N ALA A 318 -10.87 7.46 -1.94
CA ALA A 318 -10.80 7.45 -3.39
C ALA A 318 -10.85 6.01 -3.93
N ILE A 319 -11.60 5.79 -5.00
CA ILE A 319 -11.61 4.54 -5.77
C ILE A 319 -11.12 4.87 -7.18
N GLY A 320 -9.99 4.28 -7.56
CA GLY A 320 -9.31 4.53 -8.85
C GLY A 320 -8.21 5.60 -8.78
N SER A 321 -7.78 6.19 -9.90
CA SER A 321 -8.30 5.96 -11.26
C SER A 321 -7.84 4.65 -11.88
N GLU A 322 -6.77 4.08 -11.32
CA GLU A 322 -6.19 2.79 -11.68
C GLU A 322 -7.09 1.67 -11.14
N LEU A 323 -8.14 1.28 -11.88
CA LEU A 323 -9.12 0.29 -11.41
C LEU A 323 -9.40 -0.85 -12.40
N SER A 324 -8.47 -1.08 -13.34
CA SER A 324 -8.68 -1.98 -14.47
C SER A 324 -8.91 -3.44 -14.10
N GLY A 325 -8.38 -3.90 -12.96
CA GLY A 325 -8.60 -5.24 -12.39
C GLY A 325 -9.93 -5.43 -11.64
N GLY A 326 -10.66 -4.35 -11.36
CA GLY A 326 -11.91 -4.39 -10.60
C GLY A 326 -11.72 -4.06 -9.11
N ILE A 327 -12.74 -3.43 -8.53
CA ILE A 327 -12.84 -3.09 -7.12
C ILE A 327 -14.21 -3.53 -6.63
N GLU A 328 -14.25 -4.39 -5.59
CA GLU A 328 -15.52 -4.85 -5.05
C GLU A 328 -15.52 -5.12 -3.55
N ASN A 329 -16.70 -5.05 -2.94
CA ASN A 329 -16.93 -5.39 -1.53
C ASN A 329 -16.06 -4.52 -0.60
N ILE A 330 -16.39 -3.23 -0.57
CA ILE A 330 -15.70 -2.23 0.25
C ILE A 330 -16.66 -1.71 1.31
N LEU A 331 -16.26 -1.76 2.58
CA LEU A 331 -16.98 -1.13 3.68
C LEU A 331 -16.13 0.00 4.28
N VAL A 332 -16.71 1.19 4.37
CA VAL A 332 -16.21 2.27 5.23
C VAL A 332 -17.25 2.53 6.32
N ASP A 333 -16.84 2.46 7.58
CA ASP A 333 -17.74 2.60 8.72
C ASP A 333 -17.14 3.44 9.85
N ASN A 334 -17.94 4.28 10.50
CA ASN A 334 -17.56 5.02 11.71
C ASN A 334 -16.26 5.85 11.54
N CYS A 335 -16.19 6.66 10.48
CA CYS A 335 -15.02 7.50 10.20
C CYS A 335 -15.35 9.00 10.34
N VAL A 336 -14.34 9.78 10.68
CA VAL A 336 -14.45 11.25 10.86
C VAL A 336 -13.52 11.99 9.90
N ALA A 337 -14.02 13.07 9.30
CA ALA A 337 -13.25 13.99 8.47
C ALA A 337 -13.27 15.42 9.07
N GLY A 338 -12.09 15.95 9.42
CA GLY A 338 -11.89 17.20 10.17
C GLY A 338 -12.07 18.51 9.37
N SER A 339 -12.02 19.65 10.07
CA SER A 339 -12.34 21.00 9.56
C SER A 339 -11.17 21.80 8.94
N GLY A 340 -10.01 21.19 8.73
CA GLY A 340 -8.82 21.86 8.16
C GLY A 340 -8.49 21.43 6.73
N ALA A 341 -9.28 20.52 6.16
CA ALA A 341 -8.83 19.72 5.04
C ALA A 341 -9.02 20.37 3.66
N LYS A 342 -8.11 20.08 2.72
CA LYS A 342 -8.34 20.18 1.26
C LYS A 342 -9.27 19.08 0.75
N LEU A 343 -10.25 18.71 1.55
CA LEU A 343 -11.16 17.61 1.33
C LEU A 343 -12.14 17.96 0.22
N MET A 344 -11.90 17.45 -0.98
CA MET A 344 -12.78 17.63 -2.11
C MET A 344 -14.06 16.79 -1.93
N HIS A 345 -13.95 15.48 -1.72
CA HIS A 345 -15.09 14.60 -1.49
C HIS A 345 -14.90 13.61 -0.35
N LEU A 346 -15.98 13.16 0.28
CA LEU A 346 -15.89 12.03 1.22
C LEU A 346 -15.62 10.72 0.47
N LEU A 347 -16.41 10.45 -0.57
CA LEU A 347 -16.19 9.33 -1.48
C LEU A 347 -16.05 9.86 -2.91
N PHE A 348 -14.94 9.53 -3.57
CA PHE A 348 -14.73 9.83 -4.98
C PHE A 348 -14.38 8.58 -5.79
N ILE A 349 -15.24 8.24 -6.76
CA ILE A 349 -15.02 7.15 -7.71
C ILE A 349 -14.58 7.78 -9.04
N LYS A 350 -13.33 7.52 -9.44
CA LYS A 350 -12.69 8.10 -10.63
C LYS A 350 -12.34 7.01 -11.64
N THR A 351 -12.76 7.18 -12.88
CA THR A 351 -12.41 6.28 -13.98
C THR A 351 -12.40 7.02 -15.33
N ASN A 352 -12.08 6.31 -16.41
CA ASN A 352 -12.15 6.84 -17.77
C ASN A 352 -12.36 5.72 -18.79
N GLU A 353 -12.61 6.11 -20.05
CA GLU A 353 -12.84 5.21 -21.19
C GLU A 353 -11.71 4.19 -21.45
N ARG A 354 -10.54 4.32 -20.82
CA ARG A 354 -9.44 3.38 -21.00
C ARG A 354 -9.49 2.24 -20.00
N MET A 355 -10.07 2.42 -18.80
CA MET A 355 -9.88 1.54 -17.65
C MET A 355 -10.54 0.16 -17.77
N GLY A 356 -11.79 0.10 -18.24
CA GLY A 356 -12.59 -1.11 -18.08
C GLY A 356 -12.74 -1.49 -16.60
N GLY A 357 -12.68 -2.79 -16.30
CA GLY A 357 -12.88 -3.26 -14.93
C GLY A 357 -14.28 -2.93 -14.41
N TYR A 358 -14.41 -2.83 -13.09
CA TYR A 358 -15.68 -2.55 -12.42
C TYR A 358 -15.47 -1.95 -11.03
N VAL A 359 -16.51 -1.29 -10.53
CA VAL A 359 -16.67 -0.88 -9.13
C VAL A 359 -18.01 -1.40 -8.65
N LYS A 360 -18.01 -2.28 -7.64
CA LYS A 360 -19.22 -2.96 -7.17
C LYS A 360 -19.30 -3.00 -5.65
N ASN A 361 -20.52 -2.91 -5.11
CA ASN A 361 -20.82 -3.19 -3.71
C ASN A 361 -19.97 -2.33 -2.75
N ILE A 362 -20.17 -1.02 -2.84
CA ILE A 362 -19.49 -0.04 -1.99
C ILE A 362 -20.48 0.39 -0.90
N TYR A 363 -20.10 0.17 0.35
CA TYR A 363 -20.89 0.53 1.53
C TYR A 363 -20.14 1.60 2.31
N PHE A 364 -20.72 2.79 2.42
CA PHE A 364 -20.06 3.93 3.02
C PHE A 364 -20.99 4.56 4.06
N LYS A 365 -20.75 4.26 5.34
CA LYS A 365 -21.74 4.54 6.38
C LYS A 365 -21.17 5.13 7.66
N ASN A 366 -22.04 5.81 8.42
CA ASN A 366 -21.72 6.41 9.72
C ASN A 366 -20.50 7.36 9.63
N ILE A 367 -20.62 8.39 8.80
CA ILE A 367 -19.53 9.33 8.51
C ILE A 367 -19.89 10.71 9.03
N ILE A 368 -18.99 11.31 9.80
CA ILE A 368 -19.12 12.69 10.26
C ILE A 368 -18.02 13.53 9.63
N ALA A 369 -18.40 14.59 8.94
CA ALA A 369 -17.49 15.53 8.31
C ALA A 369 -17.82 16.96 8.73
N GLN A 370 -16.79 17.80 8.82
CA GLN A 370 -16.98 19.25 8.98
C GLN A 370 -17.19 19.88 7.59
N ASP A 371 -16.12 20.40 7.00
CA ASP A 371 -16.16 21.06 5.70
C ASP A 371 -15.68 20.10 4.61
N VAL A 372 -16.44 20.00 3.53
CA VAL A 372 -16.12 19.25 2.31
C VAL A 372 -16.14 20.27 1.17
N GLN A 373 -14.99 20.55 0.53
CA GLN A 373 -14.85 21.59 -0.49
C GLN A 373 -15.73 21.37 -1.71
N ASP A 374 -15.91 20.13 -2.16
CA ASP A 374 -16.84 19.78 -3.24
C ASP A 374 -18.09 19.10 -2.70
N GLY A 375 -18.10 17.79 -2.49
CA GLY A 375 -19.34 17.14 -2.03
C GLY A 375 -19.20 15.76 -1.42
N ILE A 376 -20.28 15.23 -0.88
CA ILE A 376 -20.26 13.95 -0.16
C ILE A 376 -19.87 12.80 -1.11
N LEU A 377 -20.53 12.70 -2.27
CA LEU A 377 -20.25 11.69 -3.30
C LEU A 377 -19.91 12.36 -4.64
N GLY A 378 -18.74 12.02 -5.18
CA GLY A 378 -18.42 12.26 -6.59
C GLY A 378 -18.23 10.95 -7.34
N ILE A 379 -18.79 10.85 -8.54
CA ILE A 379 -18.46 9.79 -9.50
C ILE A 379 -18.14 10.48 -10.83
N ASP A 380 -16.94 10.27 -11.35
CA ASP A 380 -16.55 10.85 -12.65
C ASP A 380 -15.93 9.78 -13.55
N THR A 381 -16.53 9.61 -14.73
CA THR A 381 -16.18 8.57 -15.71
C THR A 381 -15.32 9.09 -16.87
N ASP A 382 -14.78 10.31 -16.78
CA ASP A 382 -13.84 10.88 -17.77
C ASP A 382 -12.59 11.54 -17.11
N VAL A 383 -12.02 10.88 -16.11
CA VAL A 383 -10.84 11.33 -15.38
C VAL A 383 -9.55 10.75 -16.00
N LEU A 384 -8.93 11.51 -16.92
CA LEU A 384 -7.70 11.11 -17.62
C LEU A 384 -6.43 11.87 -17.19
N TYR A 385 -6.55 13.02 -16.52
CA TYR A 385 -5.42 13.86 -16.09
C TYR A 385 -4.35 14.06 -17.20
N GLN A 386 -3.06 13.90 -16.88
CA GLN A 386 -1.96 14.01 -17.84
C GLN A 386 -2.05 13.01 -19.01
N TRP A 387 -2.74 11.88 -18.82
CA TRP A 387 -2.75 10.79 -19.79
C TRP A 387 -3.55 11.12 -21.04
N ARG A 388 -4.44 12.13 -20.97
CA ARG A 388 -5.29 12.54 -22.10
C ARG A 388 -4.45 12.97 -23.30
N THR A 389 -3.37 13.70 -23.07
CA THR A 389 -2.50 14.26 -24.13
C THR A 389 -1.14 13.58 -24.22
N LEU A 390 -0.68 12.90 -23.16
CA LEU A 390 0.62 12.23 -23.15
C LEU A 390 0.66 10.97 -24.05
N VAL A 391 -0.44 10.22 -24.09
CA VAL A 391 -0.57 8.97 -24.86
C VAL A 391 -1.94 8.86 -25.51
N SER A 392 -2.00 8.18 -26.66
CA SER A 392 -3.26 7.91 -27.36
C SER A 392 -4.07 6.80 -26.68
N THR A 393 -5.39 6.87 -26.80
CA THR A 393 -6.27 5.76 -26.43
C THR A 393 -6.12 4.66 -27.48
N ARG A 394 -5.55 3.51 -27.11
CA ARG A 394 -5.42 2.34 -28.00
C ARG A 394 -6.65 1.44 -27.94
N ILE A 395 -7.15 1.21 -26.74
CA ILE A 395 -8.31 0.36 -26.45
C ILE A 395 -9.27 1.17 -25.57
N LYS A 396 -10.55 1.17 -25.94
CA LYS A 396 -11.63 1.70 -25.11
C LYS A 396 -12.33 0.56 -24.39
N LYS A 397 -12.46 0.66 -23.07
CA LYS A 397 -13.26 -0.22 -22.22
C LYS A 397 -13.95 0.62 -21.16
N THR A 398 -15.28 0.60 -21.17
CA THR A 398 -16.09 1.31 -20.18
C THR A 398 -16.14 0.52 -18.87
N THR A 399 -16.07 1.24 -17.75
CA THR A 399 -16.10 0.68 -16.40
C THR A 399 -17.55 0.49 -15.95
N LEU A 400 -17.90 -0.70 -15.47
CA LEU A 400 -19.18 -0.92 -14.80
C LEU A 400 -19.13 -0.33 -13.38
N ILE A 401 -20.08 0.54 -13.01
CA ILE A 401 -20.21 1.08 -11.66
C ILE A 401 -21.61 0.76 -11.16
N GLU A 402 -21.73 -0.09 -10.14
CA GLU A 402 -23.02 -0.48 -9.58
C GLU A 402 -22.98 -0.71 -8.06
N ASN A 403 -24.14 -0.58 -7.42
CA ASN A 403 -24.35 -0.88 -6.00
C ASN A 403 -23.48 -0.02 -5.08
N ILE A 404 -23.78 1.28 -5.07
CA ILE A 404 -23.10 2.28 -4.24
C ILE A 404 -24.08 2.75 -3.16
N PHE A 405 -23.81 2.39 -1.91
CA PHE A 405 -24.70 2.61 -0.78
C PHE A 405 -24.05 3.55 0.24
N LEU A 406 -24.71 4.68 0.49
CA LEU A 406 -24.31 5.66 1.49
C LEU A 406 -25.38 5.74 2.57
N GLU A 407 -24.99 5.59 3.85
CA GLU A 407 -25.94 5.59 4.96
C GLU A 407 -25.45 6.38 6.18
N ASN A 408 -26.30 7.21 6.79
CA ASN A 408 -26.00 7.95 8.01
C ASN A 408 -24.73 8.82 7.87
N ILE A 409 -24.77 9.80 6.98
CA ILE A 409 -23.64 10.71 6.73
C ILE A 409 -24.07 12.13 7.08
N GLN A 410 -23.22 12.84 7.82
CA GLN A 410 -23.44 14.24 8.17
C GLN A 410 -22.21 15.06 7.81
N ALA A 411 -22.41 16.11 7.02
CA ALA A 411 -21.39 17.10 6.67
C ALA A 411 -21.95 18.52 6.91
N LYS A 412 -21.14 19.44 7.44
CA LYS A 412 -21.61 20.80 7.74
C LYS A 412 -21.66 21.72 6.53
N LYS A 413 -20.67 21.66 5.64
CA LYS A 413 -20.56 22.57 4.50
C LYS A 413 -19.97 21.91 3.27
N GLY A 414 -20.49 22.27 2.09
CA GLY A 414 -19.92 21.90 0.81
C GLY A 414 -20.66 22.48 -0.40
N LYS A 415 -20.26 22.08 -1.62
CA LYS A 415 -20.93 22.49 -2.87
C LYS A 415 -22.17 21.65 -3.15
N PHE A 416 -22.09 20.32 -3.00
CA PHE A 416 -23.20 19.42 -3.34
C PHE A 416 -23.20 18.17 -2.45
N VAL A 417 -24.32 17.45 -2.41
CA VAL A 417 -24.42 16.11 -1.81
C VAL A 417 -23.85 15.09 -2.79
N THR A 418 -24.38 15.04 -4.02
CA THR A 418 -23.87 14.14 -5.05
C THR A 418 -23.59 14.86 -6.36
N LYS A 419 -22.50 14.47 -7.03
CA LYS A 419 -22.27 14.79 -8.43
C LYS A 419 -21.81 13.54 -9.16
N ILE A 420 -22.64 13.06 -10.07
CA ILE A 420 -22.35 11.86 -10.85
C ILE A 420 -22.30 12.23 -12.32
N ASN A 421 -21.12 12.12 -12.91
CA ASN A 421 -20.89 12.18 -14.35
C ASN A 421 -20.71 10.73 -14.85
N GLY A 422 -21.81 9.99 -14.95
CA GLY A 422 -21.82 8.62 -15.47
C GLY A 422 -21.55 8.56 -16.97
N ASN A 423 -21.21 7.37 -17.47
CA ASN A 423 -21.03 7.15 -18.90
C ASN A 423 -22.40 6.99 -19.58
N PRO A 424 -22.69 7.65 -20.71
CA PRO A 424 -23.99 7.56 -21.37
C PRO A 424 -24.32 6.17 -21.92
N GLU A 425 -23.32 5.37 -22.32
CA GLU A 425 -23.49 4.02 -22.86
C GLU A 425 -23.59 2.96 -21.74
N LEU A 426 -22.96 3.23 -20.60
CA LEU A 426 -23.05 2.40 -19.40
C LEU A 426 -23.24 3.28 -18.15
N PRO A 427 -24.49 3.74 -17.90
CA PRO A 427 -24.82 4.54 -16.72
C PRO A 427 -24.37 3.88 -15.41
N ALA A 428 -24.03 4.70 -14.41
CA ALA A 428 -23.86 4.18 -13.05
C ALA A 428 -25.20 3.65 -12.52
N GLN A 429 -25.20 2.55 -11.79
CA GLN A 429 -26.43 1.84 -11.41
C GLN A 429 -26.57 1.68 -9.90
N ASN A 430 -27.81 1.76 -9.41
CA ASN A 430 -28.15 1.47 -8.01
C ASN A 430 -27.29 2.26 -7.02
N VAL A 431 -27.47 3.58 -7.04
CA VAL A 431 -26.82 4.50 -6.10
C VAL A 431 -27.86 4.96 -5.10
N VAL A 432 -27.70 4.55 -3.84
CA VAL A 432 -28.69 4.76 -2.78
C VAL A 432 -28.05 5.54 -1.64
N LEU A 433 -28.66 6.68 -1.31
CA LEU A 433 -28.32 7.51 -0.17
C LEU A 433 -29.48 7.46 0.83
N LYS A 434 -29.19 7.09 2.08
CA LYS A 434 -30.16 7.05 3.18
C LYS A 434 -29.62 7.85 4.36
N ASN A 435 -30.40 8.81 4.87
CA ASN A 435 -29.97 9.66 5.99
C ASN A 435 -28.63 10.38 5.71
N VAL A 436 -28.48 10.95 4.51
CA VAL A 436 -27.29 11.68 4.10
C VAL A 436 -27.59 13.18 4.12
N TYR A 437 -26.92 13.93 4.99
CA TYR A 437 -27.20 15.33 5.24
C TYR A 437 -25.97 16.19 5.00
N LEU A 438 -26.12 17.19 4.14
CA LEU A 438 -25.20 18.32 4.01
C LEU A 438 -25.91 19.55 4.56
N GLU A 439 -25.50 20.11 5.69
CA GLU A 439 -26.23 21.23 6.31
C GLU A 439 -26.26 22.45 5.37
N ASN A 440 -25.08 22.90 4.93
CA ASN A 440 -24.93 24.08 4.08
C ASN A 440 -24.38 23.70 2.69
N SER A 441 -25.26 23.69 1.68
CA SER A 441 -24.89 23.49 0.28
C SER A 441 -24.76 24.84 -0.44
N THR A 442 -23.66 25.05 -1.16
CA THR A 442 -23.43 26.27 -1.96
C THR A 442 -23.87 26.15 -3.42
N GLN A 443 -24.21 24.95 -3.88
CA GLN A 443 -24.78 24.66 -5.19
C GLN A 443 -26.00 23.73 -5.06
N GLU A 444 -26.61 23.37 -6.20
CA GLU A 444 -27.62 22.32 -6.27
C GLU A 444 -27.09 21.02 -5.63
N ARG A 445 -27.88 20.43 -4.73
CA ARG A 445 -27.47 19.30 -3.90
C ARG A 445 -27.20 18.03 -4.72
N ILE A 446 -27.96 17.81 -5.78
CA ILE A 446 -27.90 16.60 -6.60
C ILE A 446 -27.60 16.99 -8.04
N GLN A 447 -26.43 16.61 -8.54
CA GLN A 447 -25.93 16.97 -9.88
C GLN A 447 -25.57 15.70 -10.67
N ASN A 448 -26.57 14.87 -10.94
CA ASN A 448 -26.35 13.53 -11.51
C ASN A 448 -26.72 13.47 -12.99
N LYS A 449 -25.89 12.80 -13.78
CA LYS A 449 -26.04 12.51 -15.20
C LYS A 449 -25.71 11.05 -15.44
N HIS A 450 -26.52 10.40 -16.28
CA HIS A 450 -26.34 9.00 -16.66
C HIS A 450 -26.23 8.07 -15.43
N VAL A 451 -27.29 8.09 -14.61
CA VAL A 451 -27.45 7.20 -13.46
C VAL A 451 -28.81 6.53 -13.54
N SER A 452 -28.84 5.21 -13.32
CA SER A 452 -30.06 4.42 -13.24
C SER A 452 -30.29 3.97 -11.80
N ASN A 453 -31.54 4.06 -11.33
CA ASN A 453 -31.93 3.73 -9.95
C ASN A 453 -31.16 4.55 -8.89
N PHE A 454 -31.19 5.88 -9.03
CA PHE A 454 -30.72 6.79 -7.98
C PHE A 454 -31.82 7.01 -6.95
N ILE A 455 -31.53 6.73 -5.68
CA ILE A 455 -32.46 6.93 -4.56
C ILE A 455 -31.79 7.82 -3.52
N TYR A 456 -32.48 8.87 -3.08
CA TYR A 456 -32.03 9.75 -2.02
C TYR A 456 -33.17 9.99 -1.02
N ASN A 457 -33.09 9.32 0.13
CA ASN A 457 -34.13 9.26 1.17
C ASN A 457 -33.67 9.81 2.52
#